data_AF-A0A6G3UJ45-F1
#
_entry.id   AF-A0A6G3UJ45-F1
#
_cell.length_a   1.000
_cell.length_b   1.000
_cell.length_c   1.000
_cell.angle_alpha   90.00
_cell.angle_beta   90.00
_cell.angle_gamma   90.00
#
_symmetry.space_group_name_H-M   'P 1'
#
loop_
_entity.id
_entity.type
_entity.pdbx_description
1 polymer ?
#
loop_
_entity_poly.entity_id
_entity_poly.type
_entity_poly.pdbx_seq_one_letter_code
_entity_poly.pdbx_strand_id
1 'polypeptide(L)' 'APADIDVAVTTGLGYPVGPLAWGDRIGAARMLELHRALHATTGDPRHRPTRWVTERAALGLALTDPGTSPADVLGAP' A
#
# COMPACT_ATOMS: atom_id res chain seq x y z
N ALA A 1 3.27 10.94 4.59
CA ALA A 1 3.85 10.13 3.51
C ALA A 1 3.72 8.64 3.84
N PRO A 2 3.81 7.71 2.87
CA PRO A 2 3.69 6.26 3.13
C PRO A 2 4.70 5.76 4.16
N ALA A 3 5.93 6.28 4.11
CA ALA A 3 6.99 5.96 5.07
C ALA A 3 6.60 6.27 6.53
N ASP A 4 5.77 7.29 6.77
CA ASP A 4 5.33 7.65 8.12
C ASP A 4 4.44 6.56 8.73
N ILE A 5 3.66 5.84 7.91
CA ILE A 5 2.84 4.71 8.36
C ILE A 5 3.75 3.57 8.83
N ASP A 6 4.80 3.27 8.06
CA ASP A 6 5.75 2.23 8.41
C ASP A 6 6.51 2.57 9.70
N VAL A 7 7.00 3.81 9.82
CA VAL A 7 7.69 4.30 11.03
C VAL A 7 6.76 4.25 12.24
N ALA A 8 5.52 4.72 12.12
CA ALA A 8 4.56 4.70 13.21
C ALA A 8 4.28 3.29 13.73
N VAL A 9 4.19 2.30 12.83
CA VAL A 9 3.95 0.90 13.22
C VAL A 9 5.20 0.26 13.83
N THR A 10 6.39 0.49 13.26
CA THR A 10 7.62 -0.09 13.82
C THR A 10 7.95 0.50 15.18
N THR A 11 7.80 1.82 15.35
CA THR A 11 8.17 2.52 16.59
C THR A 11 7.06 2.46 17.63
N GLY A 12 5.80 2.65 17.22
CA GLY A 12 4.66 2.71 18.13
C GLY A 12 4.15 1.35 18.57
N LEU A 13 4.25 0.33 17.72
CA LEU A 13 3.71 -1.02 18.00
C LEU A 13 4.81 -2.08 18.15
N GLY A 14 6.08 -1.74 17.91
CA GLY A 14 7.23 -2.65 18.07
C GLY A 14 7.38 -3.71 16.98
N TYR A 15 6.75 -3.51 15.81
CA TYR A 15 6.84 -4.45 14.69
C TYR A 15 8.21 -4.36 14.04
N PRO A 16 8.80 -5.49 13.59
CA PRO A 16 10.14 -5.49 12.99
C PRO A 16 10.16 -4.86 11.58
N VAL A 17 9.01 -4.78 10.91
CA VAL A 17 8.84 -4.20 9.58
C VAL A 17 7.49 -3.50 9.52
N GLY A 18 7.44 -2.32 8.90
CA GLY A 18 6.19 -1.58 8.67
C GLY A 18 5.27 -2.30 7.67
N PRO A 19 3.95 -2.06 7.72
CA PRO A 19 2.98 -2.79 6.91
C PRO A 19 3.15 -2.60 5.40
N LEU A 20 3.54 -1.41 4.93
CA LEU A 20 3.72 -1.16 3.49
C LEU A 20 5.01 -1.81 3.00
N ALA A 21 6.12 -1.62 3.71
CA ALA A 21 7.38 -2.30 3.43
C ALA A 21 7.24 -3.83 3.47
N TRP A 22 6.41 -4.37 4.37
CA TRP A 22 6.13 -5.80 4.41
C TRP A 22 5.30 -6.24 3.20
N GLY A 23 4.27 -5.47 2.84
CA GLY A 23 3.48 -5.71 1.64
C GLY A 23 4.30 -5.65 0.34
N ASP A 24 5.33 -4.81 0.27
CA ASP A 24 6.23 -4.75 -0.89
C ASP A 24 7.07 -6.01 -1.09
N ARG A 25 7.38 -6.72 0.00
CA ARG A 25 8.04 -8.04 -0.10
C ARG A 25 7.13 -9.10 -0.73
N ILE A 26 5.82 -8.94 -0.62
CA ILE A 26 4.81 -9.79 -1.24
C ILE A 26 4.49 -9.32 -2.66
N GLY A 27 4.49 -8.00 -2.88
CA GLY A 27 4.19 -7.33 -4.13
C GLY A 27 2.74 -6.86 -4.23
N ALA A 28 2.54 -5.63 -4.74
CA ALA A 28 1.23 -4.98 -4.83
C ALA A 28 0.19 -5.80 -5.63
N ALA A 29 0.60 -6.44 -6.74
CA ALA A 29 -0.28 -7.28 -7.53
C ALA A 29 -0.82 -8.48 -6.73
N ARG A 30 0.07 -9.16 -5.99
CA ARG A 30 -0.30 -10.31 -5.16
C ARG A 30 -1.18 -9.91 -3.98
N MET A 31 -0.91 -8.75 -3.38
CA MET A 31 -1.78 -8.17 -2.36
C MET A 31 -3.19 -7.88 -2.91
N LEU A 32 -3.29 -7.31 -4.12
CA LEU A 32 -4.59 -7.08 -4.77
C LEU A 32 -5.37 -8.38 -5.02
N GLU A 33 -4.69 -9.42 -5.51
CA GLU A 33 -5.29 -10.75 -5.70
C GLU A 33 -5.82 -11.32 -4.39
N LEU A 34 -5.04 -11.25 -3.32
CA LEU A 34 -5.44 -11.72 -1.99
C LEU A 34 -6.69 -10.98 -1.48
N HIS A 35 -6.70 -9.65 -1.56
CA HIS A 35 -7.86 -8.86 -1.14
C HIS A 35 -9.11 -9.19 -1.95
N ARG A 36 -8.99 -9.37 -3.27
CA ARG A 36 -10.11 -9.80 -4.13
C ARG A 36 -10.63 -11.17 -3.72
N ALA A 37 -9.74 -12.13 -3.49
CA ALA A 37 -10.11 -13.47 -3.06
C ALA A 37 -10.80 -13.46 -1.68
N LEU A 38 -10.25 -12.74 -0.69
CA LEU A 38 -10.84 -12.60 0.64
C LEU A 38 -12.22 -11.94 0.57
N HIS A 39 -12.38 -10.87 -0.21
CA HIS A 39 -13.66 -10.20 -0.35
C HIS A 39 -14.71 -11.09 -1.05
N ALA A 40 -14.33 -11.77 -2.13
CA ALA A 40 -15.23 -12.68 -2.85
C ALA A 40 -15.66 -13.90 -2.03
N THR A 41 -14.75 -14.45 -1.20
CA THR A 41 -15.04 -15.64 -0.39
C THR A 41 -15.85 -15.34 0.86
N THR A 42 -15.60 -14.20 1.51
CA THR A 42 -16.24 -13.87 2.79
C THR A 42 -17.47 -12.96 2.62
N GLY A 43 -17.55 -12.20 1.53
CA GLY A 43 -18.53 -11.11 1.36
C GLY A 43 -18.29 -9.91 2.28
N ASP A 44 -17.27 -9.95 3.15
CA ASP A 44 -17.03 -8.94 4.17
C ASP A 44 -16.42 -7.68 3.54
N PRO A 45 -17.04 -6.50 3.70
CA PRO A 45 -16.54 -5.24 3.18
C PRO A 45 -15.14 -4.86 3.67
N ARG A 46 -14.69 -5.36 4.83
CA ARG A 46 -13.34 -5.06 5.36
C ARG A 46 -12.22 -5.57 4.47
N HIS A 47 -12.48 -6.60 3.66
CA HIS A 47 -11.50 -7.20 2.76
C HIS A 47 -11.48 -6.58 1.38
N ARG A 48 -12.43 -5.68 1.07
CA ARG A 48 -12.53 -5.03 -0.23
C ARG A 48 -11.17 -4.38 -0.59
N PRO A 49 -10.66 -4.61 -1.81
CA PRO A 49 -9.45 -3.94 -2.26
C PRO A 49 -9.55 -2.43 -2.08
N THR A 50 -8.55 -1.84 -1.44
CA THR A 50 -8.48 -0.39 -1.27
C THR A 50 -8.01 0.28 -2.57
N ARG A 51 -8.33 1.57 -2.72
CA ARG A 51 -7.83 2.38 -3.84
C ARG A 51 -6.30 2.34 -3.92
N TRP A 52 -5.63 2.47 -2.77
CA TRP A 52 -4.16 2.46 -2.67
C TRP A 52 -3.53 1.24 -3.32
N VAL A 53 -3.95 0.03 -2.92
CA VAL A 53 -3.41 -1.23 -3.44
C VAL A 53 -3.81 -1.45 -4.90
N THR A 54 -5.04 -1.04 -5.28
CA THR A 54 -5.53 -1.18 -6.65
C THR A 54 -4.71 -0.35 -7.65
N GLU A 55 -4.47 0.92 -7.34
CA GLU A 55 -3.63 1.81 -8.17
C GLU A 55 -2.18 1.34 -8.17
N ARG A 56 -1.69 0.93 -6.99
CA ARG A 56 -0.45 0.16 -6.76
C ARG A 56 -0.17 -0.88 -7.83
N ALA A 57 -1.05 -1.87 -7.82
CA ALA A 57 -0.95 -3.00 -8.72
C ALA A 57 -1.12 -2.61 -10.19
N ALA A 58 -2.04 -1.69 -10.50
CA ALA A 58 -2.33 -1.28 -11.87
C ALA A 58 -1.17 -0.52 -12.53
N LEU A 59 -0.45 0.31 -11.76
CA LEU A 59 0.67 1.13 -12.25
C LEU A 59 2.04 0.46 -12.08
N GLY A 60 2.10 -0.70 -11.40
CA GLY A 60 3.36 -1.38 -11.11
C GLY A 60 4.26 -0.62 -10.12
N LEU A 61 3.69 0.23 -9.26
CA LEU A 61 4.45 0.98 -8.26
C LEU A 61 4.57 0.17 -6.95
N ALA A 62 5.55 0.53 -6.13
CA ALA A 62 5.67 0.01 -4.78
C ALA A 62 4.54 0.55 -3.87
N LEU A 63 4.16 -0.21 -2.84
CA LEU A 63 3.25 0.22 -1.78
C LEU A 63 3.85 1.37 -0.95
N THR A 64 5.18 1.39 -0.83
CA THR A 64 5.95 2.47 -0.19
C THR A 64 6.15 3.69 -1.08
N ASP A 65 5.83 3.62 -2.38
CA ASP A 65 5.97 4.73 -3.31
C ASP A 65 5.00 5.87 -2.92
N PRO A 66 5.48 7.11 -2.68
CA PRO A 66 4.64 8.26 -2.35
C PRO A 66 3.70 8.67 -3.49
N GLY A 67 3.98 8.24 -4.72
CA GLY A 67 3.31 8.68 -5.93
C GLY A 67 3.81 10.06 -6.37
N THR A 68 3.18 10.58 -7.42
CA THR A 68 3.45 11.93 -7.94
C THR A 68 2.72 12.98 -7.10
N SER A 69 3.47 13.92 -6.54
CA SER A 69 2.94 15.08 -5.85
C SER A 69 2.70 16.25 -6.82
N PRO A 70 1.87 17.25 -6.46
CA PRO A 70 1.74 18.47 -7.25
C PRO A 70 3.07 19.21 -7.48
N ALA A 71 4.02 19.10 -6.55
CA ALA A 71 5.34 19.73 -6.71
C ALA A 71 6.14 19.11 -7.87
N ASP A 72 5.97 17.80 -8.10
CA ASP A 72 6.68 17.07 -9.17
C ASP A 72 6.20 17.47 -10.56
N VAL A 73 4.93 17.88 -10.71
CA VAL A 73 4.36 18.31 -12.00
C VAL A 73 4.50 19.81 -12.25
N LEU A 74 4.53 20.62 -11.19
CA LEU A 74 4.62 22.07 -11.31
C LEU A 74 6.06 22.56 -11.52
N GLY A 75 7.05 21.67 -11.40
CA GLY A 75 8.46 22.04 -11.43
C GLY A 75 8.73 23.04 -10.32
N ALA A 76 8.78 22.58 -9.06
CA ALA A 76 9.27 23.44 -7.99
C ALA A 76 10.62 24.08 -8.43
N PRO A 77 10.84 25.38 -8.18
CA PRO A 77 12.07 26.05 -8.60
C PRO A 77 13.32 25.38 -8.05
#